data_AF-A0AAN7CAT6-F1
#
_entry.id   AF-A0AAN7CAT6-F1
#
_cell.length_a   1.000
_cell.length_b   1.000
_cell.length_c   1.000
_cell.angle_alpha   90.00
_cell.angle_beta   90.00
_cell.angle_gamma   90.00
#
_symmetry.space_group_name_H-M   'P 1'
#
loop_
_entity.id
_entity.type
_entity.pdbx_description
1 polymer ?
#
loop_
_entity_poly.entity_id
_entity_poly.type
_entity_poly.pdbx_seq_one_letter_code
_entity_poly.pdbx_strand_id
1 'polypeptide(L)'
;GTYPLTGKTKPCHWAYFLETDSRGQQPKGIIFQLRGMPRGFYYPGPEREMNVTQEGEPPRGGGGLREKLEVGEVDGAEGVLDRIHEVMSEVEVAQDESSGWNCQNWALAGFEMLKGEGFVYPHPTAEGVESWLKERR
;
A
#
# COMPACT_ATOMS: atom_id res chain seq x y z
N GLY A 1 11.45 -1.08 11.86
CA GLY A 1 11.71 -0.58 13.24
C GLY A 1 11.21 -1.58 14.25
N THR A 2 11.54 -1.45 15.53
CA THR A 2 11.02 -2.31 16.61
C THR A 2 9.97 -1.58 17.44
N TYR A 3 9.09 -2.32 18.13
CA TYR A 3 8.22 -1.75 19.14
C TYR A 3 9.05 -1.34 20.37
N PRO A 4 9.05 -0.07 20.80
CA PRO A 4 9.91 0.38 21.91
C PRO A 4 9.67 -0.38 23.21
N LEU A 5 8.42 -0.81 23.44
CA LEU A 5 8.00 -1.49 24.66
C LEU A 5 8.27 -3.00 24.66
N THR A 6 8.30 -3.64 23.48
CA THR A 6 8.37 -5.11 23.39
C THR A 6 9.63 -5.61 22.69
N GLY A 7 10.42 -4.72 22.08
CA GLY A 7 11.60 -5.06 21.28
C GLY A 7 11.29 -5.83 19.99
N LYS A 8 10.04 -6.23 19.76
CA LYS A 8 9.64 -7.00 18.58
C LYS A 8 9.79 -6.17 17.31
N THR A 9 10.27 -6.79 16.22
CA THR A 9 10.26 -6.19 14.89
C THR A 9 8.84 -5.82 14.51
N LYS A 10 8.62 -4.55 14.13
CA LYS A 10 7.35 -4.12 13.55
C LYS A 10 7.17 -4.86 12.21
N PRO A 11 6.01 -5.48 11.96
CA PRO A 11 5.76 -6.12 10.68
C PRO A 11 5.89 -5.11 9.55
N CYS A 12 6.39 -5.54 8.39
CA CYS A 12 6.32 -4.73 7.18
C CYS A 12 4.84 -4.44 6.85
N HIS A 13 4.57 -3.20 6.47
CA HIS A 13 3.26 -2.75 6.07
C HIS A 13 3.33 -2.28 4.62
N TRP A 14 2.41 -2.78 3.79
CA TRP A 14 2.37 -2.50 2.37
C TRP A 14 1.16 -1.62 2.05
N ALA A 15 1.38 -0.66 1.16
CA ALA A 15 0.39 0.31 0.74
C ALA A 15 0.63 0.69 -0.73
N TYR A 16 -0.43 1.12 -1.41
CA TYR A 16 -0.32 1.77 -2.70
C TYR A 16 -0.11 3.26 -2.50
N PHE A 17 0.79 3.84 -3.29
CA PHE A 17 1.03 5.27 -3.33
C PHE A 17 0.85 5.76 -4.76
N LEU A 18 -0.13 6.64 -4.96
CA LEU A 18 -0.31 7.36 -6.21
C LEU A 18 0.38 8.71 -6.09
N GLU A 19 1.47 8.89 -6.82
CA GLU A 19 2.18 10.17 -6.88
C GLU A 19 1.41 11.16 -7.75
N THR A 20 1.05 12.32 -7.19
CA THR A 20 0.25 13.33 -7.90
C THR A 20 1.04 14.58 -8.25
N ASP A 21 2.19 14.80 -7.58
CA ASP A 21 3.10 15.92 -7.86
C ASP A 21 4.55 15.48 -7.67
N SER A 22 5.24 15.31 -8.80
CA SER A 22 6.67 14.99 -8.86
C SER A 22 7.56 16.23 -8.99
N ARG A 23 6.99 17.45 -9.02
CA ARG A 23 7.72 18.71 -9.25
C ARG A 23 8.12 19.44 -7.97
N GLY A 24 7.65 18.98 -6.81
CA GLY A 24 8.01 19.53 -5.49
C GLY A 24 9.23 18.84 -4.86
N GLN A 25 9.87 19.50 -3.87
CA GLN A 25 10.95 18.91 -3.06
C GLN A 25 10.50 17.71 -2.20
N GLN A 26 9.18 17.50 -2.06
CA GLN A 26 8.61 16.32 -1.41
C GLN A 26 7.49 15.76 -2.31
N PRO A 27 7.57 14.48 -2.73
CA PRO A 27 6.52 13.85 -3.52
C PRO A 27 5.25 13.81 -2.67
N LYS A 28 4.23 14.51 -3.17
CA LYS A 28 2.88 14.47 -2.62
C LYS A 28 2.07 13.45 -3.39
N GLY A 29 1.18 12.78 -2.68
CA GLY A 29 0.31 11.83 -3.31
C GLY A 29 -0.77 11.31 -2.39
N ILE A 30 -1.38 10.23 -2.85
CA ILE A 30 -2.52 9.59 -2.22
C ILE A 30 -2.12 8.18 -1.83
N ILE A 31 -2.36 7.84 -0.57
CA ILE A 31 -2.07 6.50 -0.04
C ILE A 31 -3.38 5.69 0.03
N PHE A 32 -3.30 4.45 -0.43
CA PHE A 32 -4.33 3.42 -0.23
C PHE A 32 -3.71 2.33 0.63
N GLN A 33 -4.14 2.25 1.88
CA GLN A 33 -3.56 1.32 2.85
C GLN A 33 -4.62 0.73 3.77
N LEU A 34 -4.36 -0.49 4.24
CA LEU A 34 -5.15 -1.06 5.32
C LEU A 34 -4.76 -0.45 6.65
N ARG A 35 -5.76 -0.17 7.47
CA ARG A 35 -5.58 0.22 8.87
C ARG A 35 -6.05 -0.89 9.78
N GLY A 36 -5.63 -0.84 11.04
CA GLY A 36 -6.07 -1.75 12.08
C GLY A 36 -5.03 -2.78 12.50
N MET A 37 -5.52 -3.84 13.14
CA MET A 37 -4.76 -4.96 13.67
C MET A 37 -5.37 -6.26 13.12
N PRO A 38 -4.70 -7.42 13.24
CA PRO A 38 -5.33 -8.71 12.96
C PRO A 38 -6.74 -8.79 13.59
N ARG A 39 -7.74 -9.30 12.84
CA ARG A 39 -9.21 -9.29 13.12
C ARG A 39 -9.96 -7.97 12.99
N GLY A 40 -9.27 -6.90 12.63
CA GLY A 40 -9.87 -5.57 12.51
C GLY A 40 -9.22 -4.76 11.41
N PHE A 41 -8.69 -5.44 10.39
CA PHE A 41 -8.23 -4.75 9.20
C PHE A 41 -9.44 -4.15 8.48
N TYR A 42 -9.27 -2.90 8.04
CA TYR A 42 -10.24 -2.21 7.21
C TYR A 42 -9.53 -1.23 6.30
N TYR A 43 -10.14 -0.97 5.15
CA TYR A 43 -9.69 0.07 4.23
C TYR A 43 -10.50 1.35 4.49
N PRO A 44 -9.88 2.44 4.98
CA PRO A 44 -10.60 3.68 5.31
C PRO A 44 -10.94 4.56 4.10
N GLY A 45 -10.48 4.18 2.90
CA GLY A 45 -10.50 5.05 1.72
C GLY A 45 -9.14 5.74 1.46
N PRO A 46 -9.07 6.61 0.43
CA PRO A 46 -7.84 7.26 0.01
C PRO A 46 -7.39 8.32 1.02
N GLU A 47 -6.14 8.26 1.43
CA GLU A 47 -5.54 9.22 2.35
C GLU A 47 -4.70 10.24 1.56
N ARG A 48 -5.20 11.49 1.46
CA ARG A 48 -4.62 12.55 0.64
C ARG A 48 -3.47 13.28 1.34
N GLU A 49 -2.59 13.90 0.55
CA GLU A 49 -1.54 14.83 0.99
C GLU A 49 -0.49 14.22 1.93
N MET A 50 -0.23 12.92 1.80
CA MET A 50 0.84 12.27 2.54
C MET A 50 2.20 12.60 1.93
N ASN A 51 3.09 13.20 2.72
CA ASN A 51 4.50 13.32 2.38
C ASN A 51 5.18 11.96 2.59
N VAL A 52 5.52 11.25 1.51
CA VAL A 52 6.18 9.93 1.62
C VAL A 52 7.66 10.04 1.99
N THR A 53 8.19 11.26 2.10
CA THR A 53 9.59 11.55 2.45
C THR A 53 9.87 11.71 3.94
N GLN A 54 8.94 11.37 4.84
CA GLN A 54 9.34 11.21 6.23
C GLN A 54 10.11 9.89 6.42
N GLU A 55 11.38 9.93 6.03
CA GLU A 55 12.45 9.10 6.61
C GLU A 55 12.60 9.34 8.12
N GLY A 56 11.89 10.32 8.69
CA GLY A 56 11.78 10.57 10.12
C GLY A 56 10.33 10.58 10.60
N GLU A 57 9.98 9.60 11.43
CA GLU A 57 8.78 9.49 12.28
C GLU A 57 7.41 9.86 11.67
N PRO A 58 6.58 8.86 11.33
CA PRO A 58 5.17 9.13 11.03
C PRO A 58 4.44 9.63 12.30
N PRO A 59 3.37 10.42 12.13
CA PRO A 59 2.55 10.84 13.25
C PRO A 59 1.98 9.59 13.94
N ARG A 60 2.48 9.34 15.15
CA ARG A 60 2.08 8.25 16.06
C ARG A 60 2.27 6.83 15.50
N GLY A 61 3.53 6.38 15.44
CA GLY A 61 3.87 4.97 15.68
C GLY A 61 4.06 4.04 14.49
N GLY A 62 3.91 4.51 13.24
CA GLY A 62 4.27 3.74 12.03
C GLY A 62 5.80 3.61 11.84
N GLY A 63 6.26 2.65 11.03
CA GLY A 63 7.63 2.68 10.50
C GLY A 63 7.72 3.68 9.35
N GLY A 64 8.90 4.27 9.12
CA GLY A 64 9.14 5.09 7.91
C GLY A 64 9.08 4.25 6.64
N LEU A 65 8.87 4.91 5.50
CA LEU A 65 8.97 4.28 4.18
C LEU A 65 10.33 3.59 4.05
N ARG A 66 10.33 2.32 3.66
CA ARG A 66 11.57 1.54 3.50
C ARG A 66 11.96 1.38 2.03
N GLU A 67 11.01 1.00 1.20
CA GLU A 67 11.24 0.68 -0.20
C GLU A 67 10.01 1.09 -1.03
N LYS A 68 10.22 1.36 -2.33
CA LYS A 68 9.16 1.63 -3.31
C LYS A 68 9.37 0.74 -4.53
N LEU A 69 8.28 0.22 -5.06
CA LEU A 69 8.24 -0.46 -6.36
C LEU A 69 7.24 0.30 -7.24
N GLU A 70 7.74 0.84 -8.35
CA GLU A 70 6.85 1.36 -9.38
C GLU A 70 6.24 0.19 -10.15
N VAL A 71 4.91 0.16 -10.25
CA VAL A 71 4.15 -0.93 -10.88
C VAL A 71 3.30 -0.46 -12.06
N GLY A 72 3.10 0.86 -12.20
CA GLY A 72 2.26 1.43 -13.24
C GLY A 72 2.27 2.94 -13.21
N GLU A 73 1.66 3.50 -14.24
CA GLU A 73 1.38 4.91 -14.41
C GLU A 73 -0.09 5.04 -14.79
N VAL A 74 -0.71 6.14 -14.35
CA VAL A 74 -2.11 6.42 -14.68
C VAL A 74 -2.20 7.80 -15.30
N ASP A 75 -3.05 7.93 -16.31
CA ASP A 75 -3.32 9.23 -16.92
C ASP A 75 -3.99 10.16 -15.88
N GLY A 76 -3.64 11.45 -15.91
CA GLY A 76 -4.25 12.47 -15.05
C GLY A 76 -5.71 12.80 -15.41
N ALA A 77 -6.44 11.86 -16.01
CA ALA A 77 -7.82 12.03 -16.42
C ALA A 77 -8.75 12.10 -15.19
N GLU A 78 -9.84 12.83 -15.35
CA GLU A 78 -10.89 12.94 -14.34
C GLU A 78 -11.50 11.55 -14.05
N GLY A 79 -11.68 11.20 -12.78
CA GLY A 79 -12.27 9.92 -12.35
C GLY A 79 -11.31 8.75 -12.14
N VAL A 80 -10.03 8.87 -12.51
CA VAL A 80 -9.03 7.80 -12.30
C VAL A 80 -8.85 7.48 -10.81
N LEU A 81 -8.78 8.52 -9.97
CA LEU A 81 -8.68 8.36 -8.52
C LEU A 81 -9.88 7.61 -7.94
N ASP A 82 -11.09 7.97 -8.38
CA ASP A 82 -12.32 7.36 -7.89
C ASP A 82 -12.39 5.89 -8.32
N ARG A 83 -11.93 5.57 -9.55
CA ARG A 83 -11.86 4.20 -10.03
C ARG A 83 -10.83 3.36 -9.26
N ILE A 84 -9.63 3.89 -8.98
CA ILE A 84 -8.66 3.21 -8.12
C ILE A 84 -9.27 2.97 -6.74
N HIS A 85 -9.93 3.97 -6.16
CA HIS A 85 -10.57 3.81 -4.86
C HIS A 85 -11.64 2.70 -4.85
N GLU A 86 -12.50 2.68 -5.87
CA GLU A 86 -13.53 1.65 -6.05
C GLU A 86 -12.90 0.26 -6.08
N VAL A 87 -11.89 0.05 -6.93
CA VAL A 87 -11.14 -1.20 -7.03
C VAL A 87 -10.55 -1.61 -5.68
N MET A 88 -9.88 -0.68 -4.99
CA MET A 88 -9.26 -0.96 -3.69
C MET A 88 -10.29 -1.24 -2.58
N SER A 89 -11.53 -0.75 -2.72
CA SER A 89 -12.63 -1.01 -1.79
C SER A 89 -13.27 -2.39 -1.96
N GLU A 90 -13.14 -2.98 -3.16
CA GLU A 90 -13.64 -4.32 -3.48
C GLU A 90 -12.65 -5.43 -3.06
N VAL A 91 -11.39 -5.09 -2.79
CA VAL A 91 -10.39 -6.08 -2.35
C VAL A 91 -10.83 -6.70 -1.03
N GLU A 92 -11.01 -8.01 -1.03
CA GLU A 92 -11.49 -8.75 0.14
C GLU A 92 -10.51 -8.64 1.32
N VAL A 93 -11.06 -8.31 2.49
CA VAL A 93 -10.33 -8.26 3.75
C VAL A 93 -10.80 -9.41 4.64
N ALA A 94 -9.99 -10.46 4.71
CA ALA A 94 -10.30 -11.61 5.55
C ALA A 94 -10.22 -11.23 7.03
N GLN A 95 -11.24 -11.61 7.80
CA GLN A 95 -11.32 -11.37 9.25
C GLN A 95 -10.88 -12.58 10.09
N ASP A 96 -10.57 -13.71 9.44
CA ASP A 96 -10.17 -14.95 10.12
C ASP A 96 -8.65 -15.00 10.39
N GLU A 97 -8.28 -15.23 11.65
CA GLU A 97 -6.88 -15.36 12.09
C GLU A 97 -6.21 -16.65 11.62
N SER A 98 -6.98 -17.72 11.38
CA SER A 98 -6.42 -19.02 11.02
C SER A 98 -5.90 -19.08 9.58
N SER A 99 -6.30 -18.10 8.77
CA SER A 99 -5.98 -18.01 7.35
C SER A 99 -4.54 -17.57 7.03
N GLY A 100 -3.82 -17.01 8.01
CA GLY A 100 -2.51 -16.38 7.77
C GLY A 100 -2.57 -15.11 6.93
N TRP A 101 -3.79 -14.61 6.65
CA TRP A 101 -4.03 -13.43 5.83
C TRP A 101 -3.47 -12.16 6.48
N ASN A 102 -2.84 -11.32 5.67
CA ASN A 102 -2.22 -10.07 6.11
C ASN A 102 -2.22 -9.01 4.99
N CYS A 103 -1.62 -7.84 5.26
CA CYS A 103 -1.58 -6.73 4.31
C CYS A 103 -0.88 -7.03 2.97
N GLN A 104 0.02 -8.03 2.92
CA GLN A 104 0.61 -8.50 1.66
C GLN A 104 -0.44 -9.20 0.79
N ASN A 105 -1.34 -10.00 1.38
CA ASN A 105 -2.43 -10.64 0.63
C ASN A 105 -3.35 -9.59 0.00
N TRP A 106 -3.72 -8.57 0.77
CA TRP A 106 -4.51 -7.44 0.26
C TRP A 106 -3.77 -6.68 -0.84
N ALA A 107 -2.49 -6.40 -0.66
CA ALA A 107 -1.69 -5.71 -1.67
C ALA A 107 -1.63 -6.51 -2.98
N LEU A 108 -1.41 -7.83 -2.92
CA LEU A 108 -1.37 -8.69 -4.11
C LEU A 108 -2.73 -8.83 -4.80
N ALA A 109 -3.82 -8.94 -4.04
CA ALA A 109 -5.16 -8.96 -4.61
C ALA A 109 -5.49 -7.63 -5.30
N GLY A 110 -5.20 -6.50 -4.65
CA GLY A 110 -5.34 -5.18 -5.27
C GLY A 110 -4.47 -5.01 -6.51
N PHE A 111 -3.27 -5.60 -6.54
CA PHE A 111 -2.37 -5.54 -7.70
C PHE A 111 -3.01 -6.16 -8.93
N GLU A 112 -3.54 -7.38 -8.79
CA GLU A 112 -4.19 -8.09 -9.89
C GLU A 112 -5.46 -7.37 -10.37
N MET A 113 -6.25 -6.81 -9.46
CA MET A 113 -7.44 -6.03 -9.83
C MET A 113 -7.08 -4.74 -10.58
N LEU A 114 -6.10 -3.97 -10.07
CA LEU A 114 -5.61 -2.76 -10.74
C LEU A 114 -4.98 -3.08 -12.10
N LYS A 115 -4.35 -4.25 -12.23
CA LYS A 115 -3.82 -4.74 -13.50
C LYS A 115 -4.92 -5.08 -14.50
N GLY A 116 -6.01 -5.71 -14.05
CA GLY A 116 -7.19 -5.96 -14.88
C GLY A 116 -7.83 -4.67 -15.43
N GLU A 117 -7.75 -3.58 -14.67
CA GLU A 117 -8.24 -2.25 -15.06
C GLU A 117 -7.26 -1.44 -15.93
N GLY A 118 -6.04 -1.94 -16.12
CA GLY A 118 -5.01 -1.27 -16.94
C GLY A 118 -4.22 -0.18 -16.22
N PHE A 119 -4.30 -0.07 -14.88
CA PHE A 119 -3.52 0.88 -14.09
C PHE A 119 -2.09 0.40 -13.76
N VAL A 120 -1.82 -0.88 -14.02
CA VAL A 120 -0.51 -1.52 -13.81
C VAL A 120 0.06 -1.89 -15.16
N TYR A 121 1.38 -1.76 -15.31
CA TYR A 121 2.04 -2.17 -16.54
C TYR A 121 1.80 -3.67 -16.85
N PRO A 122 1.85 -4.11 -18.13
CA PRO A 122 1.63 -5.52 -18.45
C PRO A 122 2.69 -6.48 -17.90
N HIS A 123 3.92 -5.97 -17.70
CA HIS A 123 5.12 -6.78 -17.46
C HIS A 123 5.34 -7.27 -16.01
N PRO A 124 4.95 -6.54 -14.93
CA PRO A 124 5.09 -7.08 -13.57
C PRO A 124 4.08 -8.22 -13.37
N THR A 125 4.53 -9.34 -12.78
CA THR A 125 3.66 -10.48 -12.43
C THR A 125 3.36 -10.46 -10.93
N ALA A 126 2.23 -11.03 -10.50
CA ALA A 126 1.96 -11.21 -9.08
C ALA A 126 3.09 -11.96 -8.36
N GLU A 127 3.71 -12.98 -8.97
CA GLU A 127 4.82 -13.68 -8.32
C GLU A 127 6.06 -12.78 -8.17
N GLY A 128 6.33 -11.94 -9.17
CA GLY A 128 7.42 -10.96 -9.12
C GLY A 128 7.21 -9.93 -8.01
N VAL A 129 5.98 -9.40 -7.92
CA VAL A 129 5.59 -8.44 -6.86
C VAL A 129 5.59 -9.12 -5.49
N GLU A 130 5.06 -10.35 -5.36
CA GLU A 130 5.10 -11.12 -4.12
C GLU A 130 6.55 -11.33 -3.67
N SER A 131 7.44 -11.72 -4.60
CA SER A 131 8.85 -11.92 -4.31
C SER A 131 9.54 -10.62 -3.87
N TRP A 132 9.09 -9.47 -4.36
CA TRP A 132 9.59 -8.16 -3.94
C TRP A 132 9.06 -7.76 -2.56
N LEU A 133 7.76 -8.00 -2.29
CA LEU A 133 7.09 -7.71 -1.02
C LEU A 133 7.50 -8.65 0.12
N LYS A 134 8.22 -9.75 -0.16
CA LYS A 134 8.75 -10.62 0.90
C LYS A 134 9.76 -9.83 1.72
N GLU A 135 9.59 -9.80 3.04
CA GLU A 135 10.56 -9.19 3.94
C GLU A 135 11.96 -9.75 3.65
N ARG A 136 12.85 -8.93 3.09
CA ARG A 136 14.27 -9.23 3.03
C ARG A 136 14.77 -9.22 4.48
N ARG A 137 14.85 -10.42 5.06
CA ARG A 137 15.37 -10.64 6.42
C ARG A 137 16.83 -10.26 6.54
#